data_AF-M7MH78-F1
#
_entry.id   AF-M7MH78-F1
#
_cell.length_a   1.000
_cell.length_b   1.000
_cell.length_c   1.000
_cell.angle_alpha   90.00
_cell.angle_beta   90.00
_cell.angle_gamma   90.00
#
_symmetry.space_group_name_H-M   'P 1'
#
loop_
_entity.id
_entity.type
_entity.pdbx_description
1 polymer ?
#
loop_
_entity_poly.entity_id
_entity_poly.type
_entity_poly.pdbx_seq_one_letter_code
_entity_poly.pdbx_strand_id
1 'polypeptide(L)'
;MKTMKLKTKTLLSLLFLGLLFTACTDNESTEPVSQEEDLTEMVQSTEMDQISASLEDVIIEIYEDQESAEAKGIMNSRTAFDTCVTVSLDMEQNFRQLTVDFAEGGCIIRGHLYEGQIVITYERDPQAQNIFLGYVLNNFYFDNKHVMGNNSILKELSNDQGNPQFTHTVDLTVVWPNGMQASREGQIVREWIEGFDTGDFTDNVFEFTGYWNASFVNGGSHSYEIILPLRREVTCYHFVSGSIDVERTFFGGVLDYGEGACDNLATFTFTDGTEIDIVLN
;
A
#
# COMPACT_ATOMS: atom_id res chain seq x y z
N MET A 1 -71.76 -12.22 81.51
CA MET A 1 -72.99 -12.11 80.70
C MET A 1 -72.84 -10.92 79.77
N LYS A 2 -73.20 -11.07 78.48
CA LYS A 2 -73.11 -10.12 77.34
C LYS A 2 -71.78 -10.00 76.57
N THR A 3 -71.48 -11.07 75.82
CA THR A 3 -71.47 -11.19 74.33
C THR A 3 -70.91 -10.09 73.40
N MET A 4 -70.38 -10.60 72.26
CA MET A 4 -70.27 -10.05 70.89
C MET A 4 -68.91 -9.36 70.57
N LYS A 5 -68.30 -9.45 69.38
CA LYS A 5 -68.44 -10.25 68.14
C LYS A 5 -67.25 -9.85 67.21
N LEU A 6 -66.71 -10.82 66.46
CA LEU A 6 -66.43 -10.76 65.01
C LEU A 6 -65.29 -9.86 64.42
N LYS A 7 -64.42 -10.50 63.62
CA LYS A 7 -63.96 -10.18 62.23
C LYS A 7 -62.45 -10.07 61.97
N THR A 8 -61.97 -11.07 61.21
CA THR A 8 -61.28 -10.97 59.90
C THR A 8 -59.93 -10.25 59.79
N LYS A 9 -58.91 -10.97 59.29
CA LYS A 9 -57.93 -10.60 58.23
C LYS A 9 -56.85 -11.70 58.18
N THR A 10 -56.89 -12.64 57.23
CA THR A 10 -56.09 -12.63 55.99
C THR A 10 -54.81 -11.80 56.08
N LEU A 11 -53.66 -12.48 56.17
CA LEU A 11 -52.39 -11.94 55.69
C LEU A 11 -51.72 -13.01 54.81
N LEU A 12 -51.60 -12.64 53.55
CA LEU A 12 -51.06 -13.39 52.42
C LEU A 12 -49.53 -13.36 52.50
N SER A 13 -48.90 -14.52 52.39
CA SER A 13 -47.45 -14.68 52.25
C SER A 13 -47.01 -14.05 50.93
N LEU A 14 -46.16 -13.01 50.97
CA LEU A 14 -45.53 -12.43 49.79
C LEU A 14 -44.20 -13.15 49.54
N LEU A 15 -44.18 -13.92 48.45
CA LEU A 15 -43.02 -14.58 47.89
C LEU A 15 -42.13 -13.52 47.21
N PHE A 16 -40.97 -13.22 47.80
CA PHE A 16 -39.94 -12.39 47.16
C PHE A 16 -39.19 -13.25 46.14
N LEU A 17 -39.57 -13.14 44.87
CA LEU A 17 -38.86 -13.70 43.73
C LEU A 17 -37.73 -12.72 43.35
N GLY A 18 -36.50 -13.02 43.77
CA GLY A 18 -35.32 -12.30 43.33
C GLY A 18 -35.03 -12.61 41.87
N LEU A 19 -35.37 -11.67 40.98
CA LEU A 19 -34.82 -11.63 39.62
C LEU A 19 -33.36 -11.16 39.70
N LEU A 20 -32.43 -12.09 39.50
CA LEU A 20 -31.06 -11.75 39.12
C LEU A 20 -31.09 -11.41 37.63
N PHE A 21 -31.09 -10.11 37.31
CA PHE A 21 -30.73 -9.66 35.97
C PHE A 21 -29.22 -9.80 35.83
N THR A 22 -28.77 -10.85 35.13
CA THR A 22 -27.45 -10.89 34.53
C THR A 22 -27.46 -9.92 33.35
N ALA A 23 -26.89 -8.73 33.55
CA ALA A 23 -26.56 -7.85 32.45
C ALA A 23 -25.42 -8.49 31.66
N CYS A 24 -25.75 -9.09 30.51
CA CYS A 24 -24.76 -9.26 29.45
C CYS A 24 -24.46 -7.87 28.92
N THR A 25 -23.32 -7.32 29.31
CA THR A 25 -22.69 -6.26 28.52
C THR A 25 -22.38 -6.86 27.16
N ASP A 26 -22.87 -6.23 26.10
CA ASP A 26 -22.41 -6.44 24.73
C ASP A 26 -20.92 -6.09 24.71
N ASN A 27 -20.08 -7.05 25.07
CA ASN A 27 -18.71 -7.05 24.64
C ASN A 27 -18.78 -7.43 23.17
N GLU A 28 -18.47 -6.48 22.29
CA GLU A 28 -17.89 -6.81 20.99
C GLU A 28 -16.63 -7.62 21.29
N SER A 29 -16.80 -8.94 21.36
CA SER A 29 -15.69 -9.87 21.26
C SER A 29 -15.21 -9.76 19.81
N THR A 30 -14.19 -8.96 19.58
CA THR A 30 -13.24 -9.25 18.51
C THR A 30 -12.77 -10.68 18.76
N GLU A 31 -13.27 -11.61 17.95
CA GLU A 31 -12.72 -12.97 17.97
C GLU A 31 -11.22 -12.84 17.66
N PRO A 32 -10.34 -13.54 18.39
CA PRO A 32 -8.93 -13.53 18.06
C PRO A 32 -8.79 -14.10 16.64
N VAL A 33 -8.32 -13.26 15.72
CA VAL A 33 -7.95 -13.66 14.35
C VAL A 33 -7.04 -14.91 14.45
N SER A 34 -7.32 -15.90 13.62
CA SER A 34 -6.60 -17.17 13.67
C SER A 34 -5.22 -17.06 13.01
N GLN A 35 -4.27 -17.93 13.37
CA GLN A 35 -2.92 -17.95 12.77
C GLN A 35 -2.95 -18.17 11.24
N GLU A 36 -3.98 -18.83 10.71
CA GLU A 36 -4.18 -19.01 9.26
C GLU A 36 -4.65 -17.71 8.58
N GLU A 37 -5.45 -16.90 9.26
CA GLU A 37 -5.90 -15.59 8.77
C GLU A 37 -4.73 -14.59 8.74
N ASP A 38 -3.90 -14.54 9.78
CA ASP A 38 -2.72 -13.67 9.84
C ASP A 38 -1.71 -13.95 8.71
N LEU A 39 -1.50 -15.24 8.36
CA LEU A 39 -0.70 -15.62 7.19
C LEU A 39 -1.32 -15.14 5.88
N THR A 40 -2.66 -15.15 5.78
CA THR A 40 -3.37 -14.65 4.60
C THR A 40 -3.23 -13.13 4.49
N GLU A 41 -3.39 -12.41 5.59
CA GLU A 41 -3.22 -10.96 5.67
C GLU A 41 -1.78 -10.54 5.33
N MET A 42 -0.79 -11.31 5.77
CA MET A 42 0.61 -11.12 5.38
C MET A 42 0.79 -11.20 3.86
N VAL A 43 0.29 -12.26 3.23
CA VAL A 43 0.40 -12.44 1.77
C VAL A 43 -0.30 -11.28 1.04
N GLN A 44 -1.49 -10.90 1.48
CA GLN A 44 -2.22 -9.76 0.91
C GLN A 44 -1.42 -8.45 1.04
N SER A 45 -0.81 -8.21 2.21
CA SER A 45 0.05 -7.03 2.43
C SER A 45 1.23 -7.00 1.46
N THR A 46 1.92 -8.12 1.26
CA THR A 46 3.04 -8.23 0.32
C THR A 46 2.59 -8.03 -1.14
N GLU A 47 1.44 -8.58 -1.52
CA GLU A 47 0.89 -8.34 -2.85
C GLU A 47 0.51 -6.87 -3.08
N MET A 48 0.06 -6.16 -2.04
CA MET A 48 -0.18 -4.72 -2.10
C MET A 48 1.13 -3.92 -2.21
N ASP A 49 2.24 -4.39 -1.62
CA ASP A 49 3.57 -3.77 -1.83
C ASP A 49 3.94 -3.81 -3.31
N GLN A 50 3.77 -4.98 -3.92
CA GLN A 50 4.06 -5.19 -5.34
C GLN A 50 3.17 -4.35 -6.25
N ILE A 51 1.86 -4.28 -5.96
CA ILE A 51 0.91 -3.42 -6.70
C ILE A 51 1.34 -1.95 -6.62
N SER A 52 1.66 -1.46 -5.41
CA SER A 52 2.02 -0.05 -5.20
C SER A 52 3.29 0.32 -5.95
N ALA A 53 4.35 -0.48 -5.82
CA ALA A 53 5.62 -0.25 -6.51
C ALA A 53 5.45 -0.33 -8.05
N SER A 54 4.67 -1.29 -8.52
CA SER A 54 4.40 -1.49 -9.95
C SER A 54 3.59 -0.35 -10.57
N LEU A 55 2.67 0.25 -9.81
CA LEU A 55 1.93 1.46 -10.22
C LEU A 55 2.85 2.68 -10.28
N GLU A 56 3.67 2.89 -9.25
CA GLU A 56 4.63 3.99 -9.19
C GLU A 56 5.56 3.96 -10.41
N ASP A 57 6.19 2.81 -10.68
CA ASP A 57 7.12 2.63 -11.79
C ASP A 57 6.47 2.93 -13.15
N VAL A 58 5.26 2.41 -13.39
CA VAL A 58 4.53 2.64 -14.66
C VAL A 58 4.14 4.10 -14.81
N ILE A 59 3.66 4.75 -13.76
CA ILE A 59 3.24 6.15 -13.81
C ILE A 59 4.44 7.07 -14.09
N ILE A 60 5.56 6.86 -13.39
CA ILE A 60 6.78 7.65 -13.58
C ILE A 60 7.29 7.45 -15.02
N GLU A 61 7.39 6.22 -15.50
CA GLU A 61 7.87 5.93 -16.86
C GLU A 61 7.01 6.61 -17.94
N ILE A 62 5.69 6.55 -17.81
CA ILE A 62 4.76 7.19 -18.77
C ILE A 62 4.92 8.72 -18.76
N TYR A 63 5.05 9.30 -17.57
CA TYR A 63 5.29 10.72 -17.43
C TYR A 63 6.63 11.14 -18.06
N GLU A 64 7.73 10.44 -17.77
CA GLU A 64 9.06 10.75 -18.32
C GLU A 64 9.09 10.59 -19.85
N ASP A 65 8.47 9.52 -20.37
CA ASP A 65 8.34 9.29 -21.81
C ASP A 65 7.58 10.43 -22.49
N GLN A 66 6.50 10.90 -21.86
CA GLN A 66 5.72 12.02 -22.36
C GLN A 66 6.51 13.34 -22.32
N GLU A 67 7.18 13.66 -21.22
CA GLU A 67 8.00 14.87 -21.12
C GLU A 67 9.15 14.85 -22.14
N SER A 68 9.79 13.69 -22.33
CA SER A 68 10.84 13.48 -23.35
C SER A 68 10.31 13.68 -24.77
N ALA A 69 9.08 13.23 -25.05
CA ALA A 69 8.44 13.43 -26.35
C ALA A 69 8.11 14.90 -26.60
N GLU A 70 7.48 15.58 -25.65
CA GLU A 70 7.13 17.01 -25.77
C GLU A 70 8.38 17.89 -25.89
N ALA A 71 9.46 17.57 -25.16
CA ALA A 71 10.75 18.26 -25.29
C ALA A 71 11.33 18.16 -26.72
N LYS A 72 10.99 17.10 -27.46
CA LYS A 72 11.37 16.89 -28.87
C LYS A 72 10.34 17.41 -29.87
N GLY A 73 9.26 18.05 -29.41
CA GLY A 73 8.15 18.53 -30.25
C GLY A 73 7.24 17.42 -30.76
N ILE A 74 7.25 16.24 -30.14
CA ILE A 74 6.36 15.12 -30.44
C ILE A 74 5.18 15.18 -29.46
N MET A 75 3.95 15.14 -29.97
CA MET A 75 2.76 15.29 -29.12
C MET A 75 2.45 14.06 -28.26
N ASN A 76 2.58 12.87 -28.83
CA ASN A 76 2.31 11.62 -28.12
C ASN A 76 3.61 10.82 -28.02
N SER A 77 3.99 10.46 -26.80
CA SER A 77 5.09 9.51 -26.60
C SER A 77 4.75 8.16 -27.22
N ARG A 78 5.81 7.43 -27.60
CA ARG A 78 5.71 5.98 -27.77
C ARG A 78 6.16 5.42 -26.44
N THR A 79 5.26 4.76 -25.72
CA THR A 79 5.64 4.10 -24.48
C THR A 79 6.65 2.99 -24.76
N ALA A 80 7.54 2.73 -23.81
CA ALA A 80 8.41 1.56 -23.84
C ALA A 80 7.63 0.23 -23.70
N PHE A 81 6.36 0.27 -23.29
CA PHE A 81 5.50 -0.90 -23.16
C PHE A 81 5.12 -1.54 -24.51
N ASP A 82 4.72 -2.81 -24.43
CA ASP A 82 4.22 -3.59 -25.56
C ASP A 82 3.08 -2.90 -26.31
N THR A 83 2.79 -3.39 -27.52
CA THR A 83 1.72 -2.86 -28.39
C THR A 83 0.30 -2.91 -27.79
N CYS A 84 0.12 -3.46 -26.58
CA CYS A 84 -1.15 -3.54 -25.86
C CYS A 84 -1.46 -2.35 -24.94
N VAL A 85 -0.55 -1.37 -24.82
CA VAL A 85 -0.81 -0.12 -24.10
C VAL A 85 -1.10 1.01 -25.08
N THR A 86 -2.20 1.73 -24.86
CA THR A 86 -2.49 2.98 -25.57
C THR A 86 -2.42 4.15 -24.61
N VAL A 87 -1.59 5.14 -24.92
CA VAL A 87 -1.53 6.41 -24.17
C VAL A 87 -2.11 7.53 -25.02
N SER A 88 -3.15 8.18 -24.51
CA SER A 88 -3.72 9.38 -25.11
C SER A 88 -3.45 10.60 -24.24
N LEU A 89 -3.04 11.69 -24.89
CA LEU A 89 -2.83 12.98 -24.25
C LEU A 89 -4.01 13.92 -24.52
N ASP A 90 -4.62 14.42 -23.46
CA ASP A 90 -5.43 15.62 -23.45
C ASP A 90 -4.64 16.77 -22.80
N MET A 91 -4.62 17.93 -23.44
CA MET A 91 -3.85 19.07 -22.97
C MET A 91 -4.63 20.39 -23.07
N GLU A 92 -4.55 21.20 -22.01
CA GLU A 92 -5.08 22.56 -21.97
C GLU A 92 -4.04 23.48 -21.33
N GLN A 93 -3.46 24.39 -22.11
CA GLN A 93 -2.35 25.24 -21.67
C GLN A 93 -1.19 24.39 -21.09
N ASN A 94 -0.93 24.50 -19.79
CA ASN A 94 0.09 23.74 -19.08
C ASN A 94 -0.47 22.44 -18.47
N PHE A 95 -1.78 22.29 -18.36
CA PHE A 95 -2.38 21.07 -17.85
C PHE A 95 -2.19 19.92 -18.86
N ARG A 96 -1.84 18.76 -18.34
CA ARG A 96 -1.69 17.50 -19.07
C ARG A 96 -2.51 16.43 -18.37
N GLN A 97 -3.26 15.68 -19.17
CA GLN A 97 -3.95 14.46 -18.75
C GLN A 97 -3.52 13.33 -19.69
N LEU A 98 -2.90 12.31 -19.12
CA LEU A 98 -2.54 11.08 -19.83
C LEU A 98 -3.53 10.00 -19.42
N THR A 99 -4.25 9.45 -20.40
CA THR A 99 -5.05 8.24 -20.20
C THR A 99 -4.28 7.06 -20.75
N VAL A 100 -3.95 6.14 -19.86
CA VAL A 100 -3.24 4.88 -20.14
C VAL A 100 -4.28 3.78 -20.17
N ASP A 101 -4.52 3.22 -21.34
CA ASP A 101 -5.49 2.15 -21.57
C ASP A 101 -4.77 0.84 -21.84
N PHE A 102 -4.99 -0.14 -20.97
CA PHE A 102 -4.55 -1.51 -21.16
C PHE A 102 -5.67 -2.24 -21.90
N ALA A 103 -5.40 -2.61 -23.15
CA ALA A 103 -6.37 -3.14 -24.11
C ALA A 103 -7.27 -4.27 -23.54
N GLU A 104 -8.37 -4.59 -24.24
CA GLU A 104 -9.26 -5.69 -23.86
C GLU A 104 -8.48 -7.02 -23.69
N GLY A 105 -8.57 -7.62 -22.50
CA GLY A 105 -7.79 -8.81 -22.11
C GLY A 105 -6.45 -8.51 -21.41
N GLY A 106 -6.11 -7.22 -21.25
CA GLY A 106 -4.97 -6.73 -20.49
C GLY A 106 -3.65 -6.71 -21.23
N CYS A 107 -2.63 -6.21 -20.55
CA CYS A 107 -1.27 -6.12 -21.03
C CYS A 107 -0.29 -6.65 -19.99
N ILE A 108 0.62 -7.52 -20.41
CA ILE A 108 1.66 -8.05 -19.52
C ILE A 108 2.83 -7.07 -19.50
N ILE A 109 3.09 -6.47 -18.35
CA ILE A 109 4.21 -5.55 -18.14
C ILE A 109 5.04 -6.11 -17.00
N ARG A 110 6.34 -6.37 -17.27
CA ARG A 110 7.30 -6.90 -16.29
C ARG A 110 6.81 -8.14 -15.53
N GLY A 111 6.03 -9.01 -16.21
CA GLY A 111 5.51 -10.25 -15.63
C GLY A 111 4.15 -10.16 -14.96
N HIS A 112 3.55 -8.96 -14.89
CA HIS A 112 2.25 -8.72 -14.27
C HIS A 112 1.20 -8.32 -15.30
N LEU A 113 -0.03 -8.75 -15.08
CA LEU A 113 -1.18 -8.42 -15.92
C LEU A 113 -1.84 -7.14 -15.46
N TYR A 114 -1.85 -6.13 -16.33
CA TYR A 114 -2.52 -4.85 -16.14
C TYR A 114 -3.78 -4.82 -17.01
N GLU A 115 -4.92 -4.49 -16.43
CA GLU A 115 -6.20 -4.33 -17.14
C GLU A 115 -6.88 -3.03 -16.71
N GLY A 116 -7.66 -2.42 -17.59
CA GLY A 116 -8.39 -1.18 -17.29
C GLY A 116 -7.61 0.07 -17.65
N GLN A 117 -7.77 1.14 -16.87
CA GLN A 117 -7.15 2.43 -17.17
C GLN A 117 -6.52 3.12 -15.97
N ILE A 118 -5.40 3.81 -16.22
CA ILE A 118 -4.80 4.78 -15.30
C ILE A 118 -4.92 6.16 -15.94
N VAL A 119 -5.46 7.13 -15.22
CA VAL A 119 -5.51 8.53 -15.66
C VAL A 119 -4.55 9.33 -14.81
N ILE A 120 -3.50 9.88 -15.44
CA ILE A 120 -2.44 10.66 -14.80
C ILE A 120 -2.65 12.13 -15.16
N THR A 121 -2.54 13.04 -14.20
CA THR A 121 -2.66 14.48 -14.41
C THR A 121 -1.49 15.23 -13.79
N TYR A 122 -1.02 16.26 -14.49
CA TYR A 122 0.05 17.14 -13.98
C TYR A 122 0.02 18.49 -14.68
N GLU A 123 0.67 19.47 -14.05
CA GLU A 123 0.97 20.75 -14.69
C GLU A 123 2.40 20.73 -15.24
N ARG A 124 2.52 20.99 -16.54
CA ARG A 124 3.80 21.04 -17.22
C ARG A 124 4.45 22.39 -17.05
N ASP A 125 5.58 22.40 -16.34
CA ASP A 125 6.52 23.52 -16.30
C ASP A 125 7.96 22.96 -16.37
N PRO A 126 8.67 23.14 -17.51
CA PRO A 126 10.04 22.66 -17.68
C PRO A 126 11.07 23.27 -16.71
N GLN A 127 10.70 24.28 -15.92
CA GLN A 127 11.57 24.90 -14.92
C GLN A 127 11.18 24.54 -13.48
N ALA A 128 10.08 23.82 -13.30
CA ALA A 128 9.62 23.42 -11.98
C ALA A 128 10.63 22.48 -11.32
N GLN A 129 10.99 22.79 -10.07
CA GLN A 129 11.77 21.88 -9.23
C GLN A 129 10.91 20.76 -8.65
N ASN A 130 9.61 21.01 -8.52
CA ASN A 130 8.63 20.11 -7.93
C ASN A 130 7.50 19.89 -8.93
N ILE A 131 7.26 18.65 -9.31
CA ILE A 131 6.17 18.25 -10.20
C ILE A 131 5.23 17.31 -9.44
N PHE A 132 3.96 17.68 -9.36
CA PHE A 132 2.94 16.86 -8.74
C PHE A 132 2.19 16.07 -9.82
N LEU A 133 2.26 14.74 -9.72
CA LEU A 133 1.52 13.81 -10.56
C LEU A 133 0.33 13.29 -9.76
N GLY A 134 -0.89 13.69 -10.10
CA GLY A 134 -2.11 13.07 -9.59
C GLY A 134 -2.47 11.86 -10.46
N TYR A 135 -3.06 10.82 -9.87
CA TYR A 135 -3.61 9.73 -10.67
C TYR A 135 -4.88 9.11 -10.09
N VAL A 136 -5.70 8.54 -10.98
CA VAL A 136 -6.93 7.82 -10.67
C VAL A 136 -6.96 6.50 -11.43
N LEU A 137 -7.42 5.45 -10.77
CA LEU A 137 -7.59 4.11 -11.33
C LEU A 137 -9.04 3.88 -11.77
N ASN A 138 -9.25 3.59 -13.04
CA ASN A 138 -10.58 3.39 -13.64
C ASN A 138 -10.77 1.93 -14.05
N ASN A 139 -11.58 1.19 -13.30
CA ASN A 139 -11.82 -0.25 -13.51
C ASN A 139 -10.50 -1.01 -13.71
N PHE A 140 -9.50 -0.69 -12.87
CA PHE A 140 -8.14 -1.16 -13.02
C PHE A 140 -7.91 -2.46 -12.26
N TYR A 141 -7.23 -3.41 -12.88
CA TYR A 141 -6.86 -4.68 -12.26
C TYR A 141 -5.37 -4.96 -12.42
N PHE A 142 -4.79 -5.52 -11.36
CA PHE A 142 -3.42 -6.00 -11.33
C PHE A 142 -3.44 -7.49 -10.96
N ASP A 143 -2.99 -8.36 -11.86
CA ASP A 143 -3.04 -9.82 -11.71
C ASP A 143 -4.44 -10.33 -11.31
N ASN A 144 -5.47 -9.81 -11.97
CA ASN A 144 -6.90 -10.07 -11.70
C ASN A 144 -7.44 -9.54 -10.35
N LYS A 145 -6.64 -8.78 -9.59
CA LYS A 145 -7.09 -8.10 -8.36
C LYS A 145 -7.60 -6.72 -8.74
N HIS A 146 -8.82 -6.38 -8.35
CA HIS A 146 -9.38 -5.06 -8.61
C HIS A 146 -8.73 -4.06 -7.65
N VAL A 147 -8.12 -3.00 -8.19
CA VAL A 147 -7.42 -1.99 -7.41
C VAL A 147 -8.12 -0.65 -7.59
N MET A 148 -8.51 -0.06 -6.48
CA MET A 148 -9.21 1.21 -6.40
C MET A 148 -8.38 2.19 -5.60
N GLY A 149 -8.32 3.43 -6.04
CA GLY A 149 -7.61 4.48 -5.32
C GLY A 149 -7.34 5.70 -6.19
N ASN A 150 -7.03 6.80 -5.53
CA ASN A 150 -6.61 8.05 -6.13
C ASN A 150 -5.49 8.63 -5.28
N ASN A 151 -4.36 8.91 -5.91
CA ASN A 151 -3.11 9.15 -5.19
C ASN A 151 -2.24 10.14 -5.94
N SER A 152 -1.05 10.36 -5.40
CA SER A 152 -0.11 11.29 -5.99
C SER A 152 1.33 10.86 -5.84
N ILE A 153 2.13 11.23 -6.83
CA ILE A 153 3.58 11.15 -6.79
C ILE A 153 4.10 12.59 -6.90
N LEU A 154 4.87 13.03 -5.90
CA LEU A 154 5.63 14.26 -5.96
C LEU A 154 7.03 13.93 -6.47
N LYS A 155 7.39 14.45 -7.65
CA LYS A 155 8.75 14.41 -8.18
C LYS A 155 9.47 15.69 -7.78
N GLU A 156 10.63 15.54 -7.17
CA GLU A 156 11.57 16.62 -6.87
C GLU A 156 12.83 16.40 -7.73
N LEU A 157 13.21 17.40 -8.51
CA LEU A 157 14.42 17.31 -9.35
C LEU A 157 15.70 17.27 -8.52
N SER A 158 15.67 17.89 -7.33
CA SER A 158 16.77 17.93 -6.37
C SER A 158 16.17 18.18 -4.99
N ASN A 159 16.32 17.23 -4.09
CA ASN A 159 16.01 17.39 -2.67
C ASN A 159 17.09 18.22 -1.95
N ASP A 160 17.00 18.34 -0.63
CA ASP A 160 17.95 19.09 0.20
C ASP A 160 19.39 18.55 0.13
N GLN A 161 19.56 17.28 -0.25
CA GLN A 161 20.82 16.58 -0.41
C GLN A 161 21.38 16.70 -1.83
N GLY A 162 20.62 17.27 -2.77
CA GLY A 162 21.01 17.40 -4.18
C GLY A 162 20.58 16.24 -5.07
N ASN A 163 19.80 15.28 -4.54
CA ASN A 163 19.42 14.06 -5.23
C ASN A 163 18.00 14.16 -5.81
N PRO A 164 17.72 13.56 -6.97
CA PRO A 164 16.35 13.38 -7.44
C PRO A 164 15.54 12.51 -6.48
N GLN A 165 14.27 12.85 -6.26
CA GLN A 165 13.41 12.16 -5.31
C GLN A 165 11.98 12.03 -5.82
N PHE A 166 11.34 10.91 -5.50
CA PHE A 166 9.92 10.69 -5.68
C PHE A 166 9.27 10.39 -4.34
N THR A 167 8.19 11.10 -4.00
CA THR A 167 7.37 10.82 -2.83
C THR A 167 6.00 10.34 -3.27
N HIS A 168 5.71 9.06 -3.04
CA HIS A 168 4.44 8.42 -3.36
C HIS A 168 3.54 8.40 -2.13
N THR A 169 2.41 9.10 -2.21
CA THR A 169 1.32 8.94 -1.24
C THR A 169 0.47 7.76 -1.68
N VAL A 170 0.32 6.77 -0.80
CA VAL A 170 -0.43 5.54 -1.05
C VAL A 170 -1.75 5.62 -0.30
N ASP A 171 -2.85 5.40 -1.01
CA ASP A 171 -4.22 5.18 -0.52
C ASP A 171 -4.92 4.26 -1.54
N LEU A 172 -4.84 2.95 -1.28
CA LEU A 172 -5.30 1.91 -2.19
C LEU A 172 -6.23 0.95 -1.47
N THR A 173 -7.29 0.55 -2.15
CA THR A 173 -8.14 -0.57 -1.77
C THR A 173 -8.01 -1.66 -2.83
N VAL A 174 -7.71 -2.89 -2.40
CA VAL A 174 -7.57 -4.04 -3.28
C VAL A 174 -8.66 -5.06 -2.97
N VAL A 175 -9.28 -5.60 -4.01
CA VAL A 175 -10.27 -6.68 -3.93
C VAL A 175 -9.77 -7.87 -4.73
N TRP A 176 -9.63 -9.01 -4.06
CA TRP A 176 -9.16 -10.27 -4.64
C TRP A 176 -10.30 -11.03 -5.34
N PRO A 177 -9.98 -11.93 -6.29
CA PRO A 177 -11.00 -12.73 -6.99
C PRO A 177 -11.92 -13.56 -6.08
N ASN A 178 -11.44 -13.93 -4.89
CA ASN A 178 -12.22 -14.66 -3.89
C ASN A 178 -13.14 -13.75 -3.05
N GLY A 179 -13.16 -12.44 -3.31
CA GLY A 179 -13.98 -11.46 -2.61
C GLY A 179 -13.35 -10.88 -1.34
N MET A 180 -12.13 -11.29 -0.97
CA MET A 180 -11.39 -10.64 0.12
C MET A 180 -11.04 -9.21 -0.28
N GLN A 181 -10.89 -8.34 0.72
CA GLN A 181 -10.58 -6.94 0.52
C GLN A 181 -9.63 -6.46 1.63
N ALA A 182 -8.73 -5.55 1.26
CA ALA A 182 -7.85 -4.84 2.16
C ALA A 182 -7.60 -3.42 1.64
N SER A 183 -7.36 -2.48 2.55
CA SER A 183 -6.96 -1.11 2.23
C SER A 183 -5.56 -0.83 2.76
N ARG A 184 -4.85 0.10 2.11
CA ARG A 184 -3.52 0.52 2.49
C ARG A 184 -3.38 2.01 2.36
N GLU A 185 -2.83 2.63 3.39
CA GLU A 185 -2.49 4.05 3.41
C GLU A 185 -1.04 4.26 3.84
N GLY A 186 -0.35 5.27 3.31
CA GLY A 186 1.03 5.53 3.68
C GLY A 186 1.74 6.54 2.79
N GLN A 187 3.04 6.68 3.01
CA GLN A 187 3.93 7.48 2.20
C GLN A 187 5.26 6.74 2.04
N ILE A 188 5.71 6.59 0.80
CA ILE A 188 7.00 6.00 0.45
C ILE A 188 7.80 7.06 -0.30
N VAL A 189 9.04 7.27 0.11
CA VAL A 189 10.00 8.16 -0.54
C VAL A 189 11.07 7.31 -1.19
N ARG A 190 11.31 7.51 -2.48
CA ARG A 190 12.37 6.90 -3.28
C ARG A 190 13.36 7.98 -3.69
N GLU A 191 14.56 7.93 -3.15
CA GLU A 191 15.65 8.87 -3.45
C GLU A 191 16.69 8.21 -4.36
N TRP A 192 17.12 8.90 -5.42
CA TRP A 192 18.13 8.43 -6.35
C TRP A 192 19.52 8.95 -5.93
N ILE A 193 20.23 8.14 -5.15
CA ILE A 193 21.45 8.56 -4.44
C ILE A 193 22.76 8.39 -5.23
N GLU A 194 22.78 7.50 -6.23
CA GLU A 194 23.96 7.26 -7.08
C GLU A 194 23.54 7.00 -8.54
N GLY A 195 24.38 7.38 -9.51
CA GLY A 195 24.19 7.05 -10.93
C GLY A 195 23.37 8.04 -11.77
N PHE A 196 22.61 8.95 -11.15
CA PHE A 196 21.67 9.82 -11.89
C PHE A 196 22.31 10.76 -12.93
N ASP A 197 23.57 11.11 -12.76
CA ASP A 197 24.32 11.97 -13.68
C ASP A 197 25.17 11.20 -14.70
N THR A 198 25.26 9.87 -14.61
CA THR A 198 26.20 9.06 -15.41
C THR A 198 25.62 8.67 -16.77
N GLY A 199 24.28 8.56 -16.83
CA GLY A 199 23.56 8.05 -18.01
C GLY A 199 23.70 6.53 -18.20
N ASP A 200 24.33 5.82 -17.27
CA ASP A 200 24.33 4.36 -17.20
C ASP A 200 23.24 3.93 -16.22
N PHE A 201 22.29 3.11 -16.65
CA PHE A 201 21.23 2.66 -15.75
C PHE A 201 21.76 1.69 -14.69
N THR A 202 22.86 1.00 -14.97
CA THR A 202 23.35 -0.12 -14.15
C THR A 202 24.13 0.31 -12.90
N ASP A 203 24.59 1.55 -12.83
CA ASP A 203 25.24 2.11 -11.63
C ASP A 203 24.27 2.85 -10.70
N ASN A 204 22.97 2.82 -11.01
CA ASN A 204 21.96 3.49 -10.22
C ASN A 204 21.70 2.80 -8.89
N VAL A 205 21.60 3.63 -7.85
CA VAL A 205 21.23 3.22 -6.50
C VAL A 205 20.12 4.11 -5.99
N PHE A 206 19.12 3.46 -5.39
CA PHE A 206 17.99 4.11 -4.76
C PHE A 206 17.93 3.78 -3.27
N GLU A 207 17.56 4.77 -2.46
CA GLU A 207 17.18 4.58 -1.06
C GLU A 207 15.68 4.81 -0.88
N PHE A 208 15.07 3.98 -0.04
CA PHE A 208 13.66 4.07 0.27
C PHE A 208 13.47 4.39 1.75
N THR A 209 12.60 5.35 2.05
CA THR A 209 12.13 5.66 3.41
C THR A 209 10.61 5.82 3.42
N GLY A 210 10.00 5.86 4.59
CA GLY A 210 8.56 6.05 4.73
C GLY A 210 7.88 4.97 5.56
N TYR A 211 6.56 4.93 5.47
CA TYR A 211 5.70 4.10 6.29
C TYR A 211 4.39 3.77 5.57
N TRP A 212 3.73 2.69 5.98
CA TRP A 212 2.38 2.37 5.52
C TRP A 212 1.64 1.48 6.51
N ASN A 213 0.32 1.53 6.45
CA ASN A 213 -0.59 0.71 7.21
C ASN A 213 -1.51 -0.04 6.26
N ALA A 214 -1.72 -1.33 6.50
CA ALA A 214 -2.73 -2.15 5.85
C ALA A 214 -3.86 -2.43 6.83
N SER A 215 -5.11 -2.35 6.38
CA SER A 215 -6.32 -2.66 7.15
C SER A 215 -7.15 -3.71 6.43
N PHE A 216 -7.63 -4.69 7.19
CA PHE A 216 -8.35 -5.86 6.68
C PHE A 216 -9.81 -5.84 7.13
N VAL A 217 -10.70 -6.47 6.35
CA VAL A 217 -12.16 -6.45 6.61
C VAL A 217 -12.54 -7.09 7.95
N ASN A 218 -11.74 -8.02 8.46
CA ASN A 218 -11.92 -8.65 9.76
C ASN A 218 -11.44 -7.77 10.94
N GLY A 219 -10.94 -6.57 10.67
CA GLY A 219 -10.43 -5.63 11.68
C GLY A 219 -8.95 -5.79 12.01
N GLY A 220 -8.23 -6.72 11.36
CA GLY A 220 -6.78 -6.81 11.45
C GLY A 220 -6.10 -5.56 10.86
N SER A 221 -4.94 -5.22 11.40
CA SER A 221 -4.13 -4.11 10.90
C SER A 221 -2.65 -4.42 10.98
N HIS A 222 -1.90 -4.13 9.91
CA HIS A 222 -0.46 -4.25 9.86
C HIS A 222 0.17 -2.88 9.62
N SER A 223 1.12 -2.47 10.46
CA SER A 223 1.91 -1.25 10.28
C SER A 223 3.35 -1.60 9.92
N TYR A 224 3.94 -0.76 9.08
CA TYR A 224 5.30 -0.90 8.59
C TYR A 224 5.97 0.47 8.56
N GLU A 225 7.16 0.57 9.15
CA GLU A 225 7.97 1.79 9.15
C GLU A 225 9.42 1.45 8.76
N ILE A 226 9.96 2.14 7.77
CA ILE A 226 11.38 2.00 7.41
C ILE A 226 12.20 2.75 8.46
N ILE A 227 12.87 2.00 9.35
CA ILE A 227 13.69 2.55 10.45
C ILE A 227 15.15 2.77 10.04
N LEU A 228 15.63 2.02 9.04
CA LEU A 228 16.90 2.26 8.34
C LEU A 228 16.61 2.26 6.84
N PRO A 229 17.04 3.28 6.07
CA PRO A 229 16.72 3.38 4.64
C PRO A 229 17.02 2.09 3.90
N LEU A 230 16.04 1.60 3.13
CA LEU A 230 16.22 0.40 2.32
C LEU A 230 17.03 0.76 1.08
N ARG A 231 18.16 0.10 0.87
CA ARG A 231 19.03 0.36 -0.28
C ARG A 231 18.73 -0.64 -1.39
N ARG A 232 18.45 -0.14 -2.59
CA ARG A 232 18.26 -0.93 -3.80
C ARG A 232 19.28 -0.52 -4.84
N GLU A 233 20.12 -1.46 -5.25
CA GLU A 233 21.01 -1.30 -6.40
C GLU A 233 20.31 -1.89 -7.62
N VAL A 234 20.30 -1.19 -8.75
CA VAL A 234 19.53 -1.63 -9.94
C VAL A 234 19.99 -3.00 -10.47
N THR A 235 21.25 -3.37 -10.27
CA THR A 235 21.78 -4.68 -10.63
C THR A 235 21.37 -5.80 -9.68
N CYS A 236 20.76 -5.47 -8.53
CA CYS A 236 20.27 -6.43 -7.56
C CYS A 236 18.74 -6.49 -7.55
N TYR A 237 18.20 -7.70 -7.51
CA TYR A 237 16.74 -7.89 -7.47
C TYR A 237 16.14 -7.54 -6.10
N HIS A 238 16.89 -7.78 -5.02
CA HIS A 238 16.49 -7.55 -3.64
C HIS A 238 17.13 -6.27 -3.07
N PHE A 239 16.57 -5.78 -1.95
CA PHE A 239 17.26 -4.77 -1.15
C PHE A 239 18.55 -5.36 -0.58
N VAL A 240 19.62 -4.58 -0.61
CA VAL A 240 20.94 -5.02 -0.14
C VAL A 240 21.21 -4.64 1.31
N SER A 241 20.47 -3.68 1.85
CA SER A 241 20.56 -3.24 3.25
C SER A 241 19.32 -2.45 3.68
N GLY A 242 19.24 -2.21 5.00
CA GLY A 242 18.18 -1.44 5.63
C GLY A 242 17.20 -2.34 6.39
N SER A 243 16.26 -1.73 7.10
CA SER A 243 15.36 -2.47 7.96
C SER A 243 14.00 -1.81 8.13
N ILE A 244 12.98 -2.65 8.30
CA ILE A 244 11.57 -2.26 8.49
C ILE A 244 11.14 -2.73 9.88
N ASP A 245 10.58 -1.83 10.68
CA ASP A 245 9.80 -2.20 11.85
C ASP A 245 8.40 -2.63 11.40
N VAL A 246 7.99 -3.80 11.87
CA VAL A 246 6.76 -4.47 11.49
C VAL A 246 5.93 -4.67 12.74
N GLU A 247 4.72 -4.13 12.77
CA GLU A 247 3.71 -4.49 13.78
C GLU A 247 2.50 -5.11 13.10
N ARG A 248 2.09 -6.28 13.60
CA ARG A 248 0.89 -6.99 13.14
C ARG A 248 0.01 -7.34 14.33
N THR A 249 -1.16 -7.88 14.01
CA THR A 249 -2.17 -8.25 15.00
C THR A 249 -1.62 -9.19 16.08
N PHE A 250 -0.73 -10.13 15.73
CA PHE A 250 -0.23 -11.15 16.67
C PHE A 250 1.26 -11.10 16.97
N PHE A 251 2.05 -10.49 16.11
CA PHE A 251 3.49 -10.41 16.28
C PHE A 251 4.03 -9.12 15.69
N GLY A 252 5.19 -8.74 16.16
CA GLY A 252 5.96 -7.65 15.58
C GLY A 252 7.44 -7.96 15.67
N GLY A 253 8.23 -7.08 15.07
CA GLY A 253 9.67 -7.26 15.00
C GLY A 253 10.29 -6.44 13.88
N VAL A 254 11.58 -6.63 13.71
CA VAL A 254 12.37 -5.92 12.69
C VAL A 254 12.73 -6.90 11.59
N LEU A 255 12.41 -6.54 10.35
CA LEU A 255 12.91 -7.21 9.15
C LEU A 255 14.16 -6.47 8.66
N ASP A 256 15.31 -7.14 8.66
CA ASP A 256 16.62 -6.60 8.30
C ASP A 256 17.14 -7.27 7.01
N TYR A 257 17.53 -6.47 6.02
CA TYR A 257 18.03 -6.91 4.71
C TYR A 257 19.56 -7.06 4.65
N GLY A 258 20.25 -6.88 5.78
CA GLY A 258 21.69 -7.05 5.90
C GLY A 258 22.50 -5.79 5.59
N GLU A 259 23.77 -6.02 5.24
CA GLU A 259 24.83 -4.98 5.26
C GLU A 259 25.47 -4.76 3.88
N GLY A 260 24.71 -4.97 2.80
CA GLY A 260 25.12 -4.67 1.42
C GLY A 260 25.37 -5.89 0.53
N ALA A 261 25.02 -7.10 0.97
CA ALA A 261 25.14 -8.29 0.12
C ALA A 261 23.98 -8.34 -0.88
N CYS A 262 24.28 -8.52 -2.17
CA CYS A 262 23.25 -8.85 -3.16
C CYS A 262 22.94 -10.34 -3.10
N ASP A 263 22.11 -10.72 -2.15
CA ASP A 263 21.53 -12.05 -2.01
C ASP A 263 20.02 -11.95 -1.77
N ASN A 264 19.38 -13.08 -1.47
CA ASN A 264 17.95 -13.15 -1.21
C ASN A 264 17.68 -13.49 0.26
N LEU A 265 18.56 -13.07 1.17
CA LEU A 265 18.44 -13.34 2.59
C LEU A 265 18.02 -12.09 3.35
N ALA A 266 17.20 -12.29 4.37
CA ALA A 266 16.87 -11.28 5.36
C ALA A 266 16.77 -11.96 6.73
N THR A 267 16.88 -11.19 7.81
CA THR A 267 16.66 -11.69 9.16
C THR A 267 15.45 -10.99 9.77
N PHE A 268 14.54 -11.76 10.35
CA PHE A 268 13.44 -11.21 11.13
C PHE A 268 13.66 -11.44 12.61
N THR A 269 13.73 -10.36 13.37
CA THR A 269 13.91 -10.36 14.81
C THR A 269 12.60 -10.00 15.48
N PHE A 270 11.95 -10.99 16.10
CA PHE A 270 10.71 -10.80 16.85
C PHE A 270 10.93 -9.86 18.05
N THR A 271 9.86 -9.23 18.53
CA THR A 271 9.89 -8.36 19.71
C THR A 271 10.44 -9.05 20.98
N ASP A 272 10.34 -10.38 21.06
CA ASP A 272 10.89 -11.18 22.17
C ASP A 272 12.40 -11.49 22.04
N GLY A 273 13.03 -11.04 20.95
CA GLY A 273 14.44 -11.24 20.63
C GLY A 273 14.75 -12.54 19.89
N THR A 274 13.75 -13.34 19.53
CA THR A 274 13.94 -14.52 18.68
C THR A 274 14.25 -14.08 17.25
N GLU A 275 15.20 -14.75 16.60
CA GLU A 275 15.60 -14.46 15.21
C GLU A 275 15.28 -15.64 14.30
N ILE A 276 14.83 -15.33 13.08
CA ILE A 276 14.66 -16.29 11.99
C ILE A 276 15.28 -15.76 10.70
N ASP A 277 15.92 -16.64 9.95
CA ASP A 277 16.38 -16.34 8.60
C ASP A 277 15.20 -16.48 7.61
N ILE A 278 15.04 -15.47 6.77
CA ILE A 278 14.03 -15.40 5.71
C ILE A 278 14.74 -15.48 4.36
N VAL A 279 14.20 -16.33 3.47
CA VAL A 279 14.58 -16.37 2.07
C VAL A 279 13.53 -15.61 1.26
N LEU A 280 13.94 -14.51 0.65
CA LEU A 280 13.12 -13.66 -0.20
C LEU A 280 12.87 -14.35 -1.55
N ASN A 281 11.66 -14.18 -2.08
CA ASN A 281 11.23 -14.70 -3.38
C ASN A 281 11.01 -13.58 -4.41
#